data_AF-A0A0G1NI42-F1
#
_entry.id   AF-A0A0G1NI42-F1
#
_cell.length_a   1.000
_cell.length_b   1.000
_cell.length_c   1.000
_cell.angle_alpha   90.00
_cell.angle_beta   90.00
_cell.angle_gamma   90.00
#
_symmetry.space_group_name_H-M   'P 1'
#
loop_
_entity.id
_entity.type
_entity.pdbx_description
1 polymer ?
#
loop_
_entity_poly.entity_id
_entity_poly.type
_entity_poly.pdbx_seq_one_letter_code
_entity_poly.pdbx_strand_id
1 'polypeptide(L)' 'MRKIFIVVAGGNPAAERHFEDTIQRKRSIAEVENYLPPDQLNNLKNIYHGADFIVWGSVPGLMNTPRWDRMDPGDVVRN' A
#
# COMPACT_ATOMS: atom_id res chain seq x y z
N MET A 1 19.04 8.45 -2.43
CA MET A 1 19.09 8.08 -1.00
C MET A 1 17.72 7.54 -0.63
N ARG A 2 17.65 6.37 0.01
CA ARG A 2 16.38 5.72 0.38
C ARG A 2 15.74 6.47 1.54
N LYS A 3 14.46 6.84 1.44
CA LYS A 3 13.70 7.54 2.50
C LYS A 3 12.99 6.54 3.40
N ILE A 4 12.69 6.96 4.62
CA ILE A 4 11.87 6.20 5.58
C ILE A 4 10.62 7.01 5.89
N PHE A 5 9.46 6.39 5.74
CA PHE A 5 8.16 6.93 6.09
C PHE A 5 7.58 6.12 7.25
N ILE A 6 7.04 6.84 8.25
CA ILE A 6 6.35 6.24 9.39
C ILE A 6 4.86 6.50 9.20
N VAL A 7 4.06 5.44 9.21
CA VAL A 7 2.61 5.48 9.03
C VAL A 7 1.98 4.87 10.27
N VAL A 8 1.27 5.67 11.04
CA VAL A 8 0.58 5.20 12.24
C VAL A 8 -0.80 4.70 11.84
N ALA A 9 -1.05 3.40 12.00
CA ALA A 9 -2.39 2.82 11.81
C ALA A 9 -3.26 2.84 13.09
N GLY A 10 -3.05 3.84 13.94
CA GLY A 10 -3.72 4.00 15.23
C GLY A 10 -4.45 5.33 15.32
N GLY A 11 -5.45 5.39 16.20
CA GLY A 11 -6.18 6.62 16.53
C GLY A 11 -7.64 6.63 16.09
N ASN A 12 -8.09 5.64 15.33
CA ASN A 12 -9.51 5.30 15.21
C ASN A 12 -9.71 3.84 14.75
N PRO A 13 -10.88 3.22 15.05
CA PRO A 13 -11.15 1.82 14.71
C PRO A 13 -11.12 1.49 13.21
N ALA A 14 -11.37 2.47 12.34
CA ALA A 14 -11.35 2.24 10.89
C ALA A 14 -9.91 2.10 10.37
N ALA A 15 -8.97 2.90 10.89
CA ALA A 15 -7.55 2.80 10.56
C ALA A 15 -6.95 1.48 11.06
N GLU A 16 -7.32 1.05 12.27
CA GLU A 16 -6.90 -0.23 12.85
C GLU A 16 -7.39 -1.41 11.99
N ARG A 17 -8.69 -1.43 11.67
CA ARG A 17 -9.26 -2.47 10.80
C ARG A 17 -8.61 -2.50 9.43
N HIS A 18 -8.37 -1.34 8.83
CA HIS A 18 -7.69 -1.26 7.54
C HIS A 18 -6.28 -1.89 7.62
N PHE A 19 -5.58 -1.70 8.74
CA PHE A 19 -4.24 -2.27 8.95
C PHE A 19 -4.25 -3.78 9.12
N GLU A 20 -5.19 -4.31 9.89
CA GLU A 20 -5.41 -5.75 9.97
C GLU A 20 -5.67 -6.33 8.57
N ASP A 21 -6.55 -5.68 7.81
CA ASP A 21 -6.98 -6.20 6.52
C ASP A 21 -5.94 -6.06 5.41
N THR A 22 -5.05 -5.06 5.42
CA THR A 22 -4.18 -4.78 4.25
C THR A 22 -2.68 -4.93 4.52
N ILE A 23 -2.25 -4.89 5.78
CA ILE A 23 -0.85 -5.12 6.16
C ILE A 23 -0.67 -6.44 6.92
N GLN A 24 -1.48 -6.72 7.95
CA GLN A 24 -1.33 -7.97 8.71
C GLN A 24 -1.79 -9.19 7.90
N ARG A 25 -2.88 -9.04 7.15
CA ARG A 25 -3.38 -10.05 6.22
C ARG A 25 -2.99 -9.68 4.80
N LYS A 26 -2.16 -10.53 4.19
CA LYS A 26 -1.77 -10.37 2.79
C LYS A 26 -2.99 -10.47 1.86
N ARG A 27 -2.89 -9.80 0.72
CA ARG A 27 -3.85 -9.76 -0.38
C ARG A 27 -3.31 -10.52 -1.58
N SER A 28 -4.23 -11.07 -2.35
CA SER A 28 -3.94 -11.83 -3.56
C SER A 28 -4.10 -10.97 -4.81
N ILE A 29 -3.42 -11.37 -5.89
CA ILE A 29 -3.58 -10.73 -7.20
C ILE A 29 -5.02 -10.85 -7.72
N ALA A 30 -5.68 -11.98 -7.48
CA ALA A 30 -7.06 -12.23 -7.90
C ALA A 30 -8.07 -11.25 -7.26
N GLU A 31 -7.83 -10.81 -6.02
CA GLU A 31 -8.69 -9.81 -5.36
C GLU A 31 -8.65 -8.44 -6.07
N VAL A 32 -7.52 -8.08 -6.69
CA VAL A 32 -7.29 -6.72 -7.21
C VAL A 32 -7.31 -6.61 -8.73
N GLU A 33 -7.22 -7.73 -9.46
CA GLU A 33 -7.04 -7.73 -10.92
C GLU A 33 -8.15 -7.03 -11.70
N ASN A 34 -9.38 -7.02 -11.16
CA ASN A 34 -10.53 -6.35 -11.77
C ASN A 34 -10.59 -4.83 -11.49
N TYR A 35 -9.74 -4.33 -10.59
CA TYR A 35 -9.74 -2.93 -10.15
C TYR A 35 -8.52 -2.15 -10.63
N LEU A 36 -7.49 -2.84 -11.14
CA LEU A 36 -6.23 -2.23 -11.54
C LEU A 36 -6.06 -2.24 -13.07
N PRO A 37 -5.51 -1.16 -13.65
CA PRO A 37 -5.04 -1.15 -15.02
C PRO A 37 -4.01 -2.27 -15.30
N PRO A 38 -3.95 -2.82 -16.53
CA PRO A 38 -3.06 -3.94 -16.86
C PRO A 38 -1.57 -3.69 -16.57
N ASP A 39 -1.09 -2.46 -16.76
CA ASP A 39 0.30 -2.07 -16.47
C ASP A 39 0.61 -2.14 -14.97
N GLN A 40 -0.30 -1.68 -14.11
CA GLN A 40 -0.15 -1.78 -12.65
C GLN A 40 -0.24 -3.22 -12.18
N LEU A 41 -1.15 -4.01 -12.75
CA LEU A 41 -1.28 -5.44 -12.46
C LEU A 41 -0.01 -6.20 -12.84
N ASN A 42 0.59 -5.90 -14.00
CA ASN A 42 1.84 -6.50 -14.43
C ASN A 42 3.00 -6.11 -13.49
N ASN A 43 3.06 -4.86 -13.04
CA ASN A 43 4.05 -4.43 -12.06
C ASN A 43 3.94 -5.21 -10.75
N LEU A 44 2.72 -5.37 -10.21
CA LEU A 44 2.46 -6.19 -9.02
C LEU A 44 2.90 -7.64 -9.21
N LYS A 45 2.53 -8.27 -10.34
CA LYS A 45 2.96 -9.63 -10.69
C LYS A 45 4.47 -9.76 -10.79
N ASN A 46 5.17 -8.74 -11.29
CA ASN A 46 6.63 -8.74 -11.39
C ASN A 46 7.33 -8.55 -10.04
N ILE A 47 6.78 -7.70 -9.16
CA ILE A 47 7.36 -7.43 -7.83
C ILE A 47 7.20 -8.64 -6.90
N TYR A 48 6.00 -9.24 -6.91
CA TYR A 48 5.65 -10.31 -5.98
C TYR A 48 5.69 -11.70 -6.60
N HIS A 49 6.00 -11.83 -7.90
CA HIS A 49 6.05 -13.10 -8.63
C HIS A 49 4.78 -13.95 -8.47
N GLY A 50 3.62 -13.29 -8.41
CA GLY A 50 2.32 -13.93 -8.20
C GLY A 50 2.00 -14.33 -6.76
N ALA A 51 2.90 -14.08 -5.79
CA ALA A 51 2.64 -14.30 -4.38
C ALA A 51 1.72 -13.23 -3.78
N ASP A 52 1.12 -13.54 -2.64
CA ASP A 52 0.34 -12.58 -1.87
C ASP A 52 1.22 -11.45 -1.33
N PHE A 53 0.65 -10.24 -1.30
CA PHE A 53 1.34 -9.00 -0.99
C PHE A 53 0.65 -8.21 0.11
N ILE A 54 1.38 -7.28 0.72
CA ILE A 54 0.81 -6.28 1.62
C ILE A 54 0.61 -4.98 0.87
N VAL A 55 -0.42 -4.21 1.24
CA VAL A 55 -0.74 -2.94 0.60
C VAL A 55 -1.22 -1.96 1.65
N TRP A 56 -0.99 -0.68 1.43
CA TRP A 56 -1.55 0.38 2.26
C TRP A 56 -1.98 1.53 1.37
N GLY A 57 -3.09 2.18 1.75
CA GLY A 57 -3.58 3.36 1.07
C GLY A 57 -4.22 4.32 2.07
N SER A 58 -4.40 5.55 1.62
CA SER A 58 -5.26 6.52 2.30
C SER A 58 -6.11 7.25 1.25
N VAL A 59 -7.12 8.00 1.68
CA VAL A 59 -7.92 8.81 0.75
C VAL A 59 -7.10 10.05 0.37
N PRO A 60 -7.05 10.44 -0.93
CA PRO A 60 -6.39 11.68 -1.35
C PRO A 60 -6.91 12.90 -0.58
N GLY A 61 -6.01 13.83 -0.26
CA GLY A 61 -6.37 15.02 0.54
C GLY A 61 -5.15 15.80 1.00
N LEU A 62 -5.39 16.96 1.61
CA LEU A 62 -4.36 17.94 2.00
C LEU A 62 -3.21 17.33 2.82
N MET A 63 -3.49 16.31 3.62
CA MET A 63 -2.50 15.64 4.47
C MET A 63 -1.80 14.46 3.81
N ASN A 64 -2.38 13.85 2.77
CA ASN A 64 -1.93 12.57 2.22
C ASN A 64 -1.23 12.73 0.87
N THR A 65 -1.80 13.54 -0.04
CA THR A 65 -1.27 13.73 -1.39
C THR A 65 0.19 14.22 -1.39
N PRO A 66 0.57 15.27 -0.63
CA PRO A 66 1.96 15.73 -0.63
C PRO A 66 2.96 14.73 -0.02
N ARG A 67 2.49 13.74 0.75
CA ARG A 67 3.35 12.70 1.33
C ARG A 67 3.62 11.60 0.31
N TRP A 68 2.59 11.19 -0.44
CA TRP A 68 2.75 10.20 -1.51
C TRP A 68 3.58 10.73 -2.67
N ASP A 69 3.41 12.00 -3.05
CA ASP A 69 4.18 12.63 -4.12
C ASP A 69 5.70 12.68 -3.82
N ARG A 70 6.07 12.47 -2.55
CA ARG A 70 7.46 12.39 -2.09
C ARG A 70 7.98 10.96 -1.97
N MET A 71 7.14 9.94 -2.14
CA MET A 71 7.54 8.54 -2.07
C MET A 71 8.01 8.06 -3.44
N ASP A 72 9.15 7.37 -3.46
CA ASP A 72 9.65 6.71 -4.65
C ASP A 72 9.64 5.18 -4.47
N PRO A 73 9.52 4.40 -5.56
CA PRO A 73 9.70 2.95 -5.49
C PRO A 73 11.01 2.58 -4.79
N GLY A 74 10.90 1.70 -3.81
CA GLY A 74 12.03 1.27 -2.99
C GLY A 74 12.17 2.01 -1.66
N ASP A 75 11.47 3.12 -1.41
CA ASP A 75 11.43 3.74 -0.08
C ASP A 75 10.90 2.78 1.01
N VAL A 76 11.31 2.98 2.26
CA VAL A 76 10.86 2.14 3.39
C VAL A 76 9.63 2.76 4.02
N VAL A 77 8.58 1.96 4.21
CA VAL A 77 7.43 2.32 5.04
C VAL A 77 7.44 1.45 6.29
N ARG A 78 7.34 2.07 7.47
CA ARG A 78 7.19 1.38 8.75
C ARG A 78 5.90 1.83 9.44
N ASN A 79 5.25 0.89 10.11
CA ASN A 79 4.17 1.14 11.06
C ASN A 79 4.73 1.01 12.46
#